data_AF-T1A876-F1
#
_entry.id   AF-T1A876-F1
#
_cell.length_a   1.000
_cell.length_b   1.000
_cell.length_c   1.000
_cell.angle_alpha   90.00
_cell.angle_beta   90.00
_cell.angle_gamma   90.00
#
_symmetry.space_group_name_H-M   'P 1'
#
loop_
_entity.id
_entity.type
_entity.pdbx_description
1 polymer ?
#
loop_
_entity_poly.entity_id
_entity_poly.type
_entity_poly.pdbx_seq_one_letter_code
_entity_poly.pdbx_strand_id
1 'polypeptide(L)' 'MIGKRQAQVLSLSGTEVQLMDLESYETFSLAVDEETRTQLSPGGEVQYLDAMGKRRISRA' A
#
# COMPACT_ATOMS: atom_id res chain seq x y z
N MET A 1 -4.58 -10.60 -15.39
CA MET A 1 -3.81 -11.18 -14.27
C MET A 1 -3.95 -10.25 -13.08
N ILE A 2 -4.20 -10.76 -11.87
CA ILE A 2 -4.15 -9.95 -10.66
C ILE A 2 -2.69 -9.98 -10.19
N GLY A 3 -1.97 -8.88 -10.32
CA GLY A 3 -0.56 -8.80 -9.90
C GLY A 3 -0.48 -8.63 -8.39
N LYS A 4 0.10 -9.60 -7.69
CA LYS A 4 0.52 -9.46 -6.29
C LYS A 4 1.85 -8.73 -6.26
N ARG A 5 1.88 -7.52 -5.71
CA ARG A 5 3.07 -6.66 -5.61
C ARG A 5 3.39 -6.31 -4.17
N GLN A 6 4.62 -5.92 -3.90
CA GLN A 6 5.08 -5.49 -2.58
C GLN A 6 5.39 -4.00 -2.60
N ALA A 7 5.04 -3.29 -1.54
CA ALA A 7 5.31 -1.88 -1.39
C ALA A 7 5.78 -1.57 0.03
N GLN A 8 6.57 -0.50 0.18
CA GLN A 8 6.96 0.04 1.48
C GLN A 8 6.07 1.22 1.85
N VAL A 9 5.65 1.28 3.12
CA VAL A 9 4.93 2.41 3.70
C VAL A 9 5.89 3.58 3.90
N LEU A 10 5.64 4.69 3.21
CA LEU A 10 6.43 5.92 3.37
C LEU A 10 5.87 6.79 4.49
N SER A 11 4.56 7.00 4.49
CA SER A 11 3.88 7.84 5.48
C SER A 11 2.41 7.47 5.64
N LEU A 12 1.83 7.84 6.79
CA LEU A 12 0.43 7.62 7.14
C LEU A 12 -0.18 8.96 7.54
N SER A 13 -1.22 9.42 6.85
CA SER A 13 -1.88 10.71 7.08
C SER A 13 -3.39 10.55 7.08
N GLY A 14 -4.05 10.70 8.24
CA GLY A 14 -5.49 10.48 8.35
C GLY A 14 -5.88 9.06 7.92
N THR A 15 -6.73 8.95 6.90
CA THR A 15 -7.17 7.68 6.27
C THR A 15 -6.40 7.34 5.01
N GLU A 16 -5.33 8.07 4.69
CA GLU A 16 -4.51 7.87 3.50
C GLU A 16 -3.13 7.33 3.89
N VAL A 17 -2.65 6.36 3.12
CA VAL A 17 -1.28 5.82 3.21
C VAL A 17 -0.54 6.09 1.92
N GLN A 18 0.70 6.56 2.04
CA GLN A 18 1.62 6.69 0.93
C GLN A 18 2.54 5.46 0.88
N LEU A 19 2.61 4.85 -0.29
CA LEU A 19 3.32 3.60 -0.55
C LEU A 19 4.33 3.80 -1.68
N MET A 20 5.41 3.03 -1.65
CA MET A 20 6.37 2.91 -2.75
C MET A 20 6.44 1.46 -3.19
N ASP A 21 6.09 1.18 -4.44
CA ASP A 21 6.26 -0.16 -5.00
C ASP A 21 7.74 -0.54 -5.06
N LEU A 22 8.09 -1.72 -4.56
CA LEU A 22 9.50 -2.14 -4.41
C LEU A 22 10.18 -2.55 -5.73
N GLU A 23 9.41 -2.75 -6.80
CA GLU A 23 9.94 -3.17 -8.10
C GLU A 23 10.13 -1.99 -9.05
N SER A 24 9.14 -1.12 -9.14
CA SER A 24 9.10 0.04 -10.04
C SER A 24 9.51 1.34 -9.37
N TYR A 25 9.61 1.37 -8.04
CA TYR A 25 9.81 2.58 -7.23
C TYR A 25 8.74 3.66 -7.44
N GLU A 26 7.61 3.31 -8.06
CA GLU A 26 6.47 4.20 -8.22
C GLU A 26 5.89 4.49 -6.83
N THR A 27 5.67 5.78 -6.55
CA THR A 27 4.98 6.20 -5.33
C THR A 27 3.51 6.47 -5.60
N PHE A 28 2.65 6.02 -4.70
CA PHE A 28 1.21 6.19 -4.83
C PHE A 28 0.54 6.24 -3.47
N SER A 29 -0.65 6.84 -3.42
CA SER A 29 -1.45 6.92 -2.21
C SER A 29 -2.69 6.05 -2.32
N LEU A 30 -3.11 5.47 -1.19
CA LEU A 30 -4.36 4.73 -1.08
C LEU A 30 -5.12 5.14 0.17
N ALA A 31 -6.44 5.26 0.03
CA ALA A 31 -7.32 5.32 1.18
C ALA A 31 -7.45 3.92 1.80
N VAL A 32 -7.29 3.85 3.11
CA VAL A 32 -7.44 2.62 3.90
C VAL A 32 -8.40 2.88 5.06
N ASP A 33 -9.07 1.83 5.51
CA ASP A 33 -9.85 1.89 6.75
C ASP A 33 -8.92 1.97 7.97
N GLU A 34 -9.51 2.33 9.12
CA GLU A 34 -8.77 2.51 10.36
C GLU A 34 -8.15 1.19 10.85
N GLU A 35 -8.86 0.08 10.67
CA GLU A 35 -8.38 -1.27 11.05
C GLU A 35 -7.10 -1.64 10.28
N THR A 36 -7.08 -1.48 8.95
CA THR A 36 -5.90 -1.71 8.14
C THR A 36 -4.80 -0.73 8.53
N ARG A 37 -5.14 0.56 8.72
CA ARG A 37 -4.16 1.60 9.09
C ARG A 37 -3.41 1.25 10.38
N THR A 38 -4.09 0.72 11.40
CA THR A 38 -3.45 0.35 12.67
C THR A 38 -2.45 -0.79 12.55
N GLN A 39 -2.52 -1.57 11.48
CA GLN A 39 -1.57 -2.64 11.17
C GLN A 39 -0.37 -2.13 10.35
N LEU A 40 -0.41 -0.88 9.87
CA LEU A 40 0.67 -0.29 9.07
C LEU A 40 1.61 0.54 9.93
N SER A 41 2.89 0.55 9.54
CA SER A 41 3.92 1.39 10.14
C SER A 41 4.83 1.98 9.06
N PRO A 42 5.28 3.24 9.18
CA PRO A 42 6.27 3.80 8.27
C PRO A 42 7.55 2.96 8.25
N GLY A 43 8.06 2.70 7.06
CA GLY A 43 9.17 1.78 6.80
C GLY A 43 8.76 0.31 6.65
N GLY A 44 7.54 -0.07 7.07
CA GLY A 44 7.02 -1.43 6.94
C GLY A 44 6.68 -1.81 5.50
N GLU A 45 6.75 -3.09 5.18
CA GLU A 45 6.42 -3.63 3.86
C GLU A 45 5.02 -4.26 3.87
N VAL A 46 4.27 -4.03 2.79
CA VAL A 46 2.90 -4.52 2.61
C VAL A 46 2.74 -5.20 1.26
N GLN A 47 1.80 -6.13 1.19
CA GLN A 47 1.41 -6.75 -0.08
C GLN A 47 0.13 -6.11 -0.60
N TYR A 48 0.17 -5.63 -1.85
CA TYR A 48 -0.99 -5.05 -2.53
C TYR A 48 -1.28 -5.77 -3.85
N LEU A 49 -2.53 -5.66 -4.30
CA LEU A 49 -2.96 -6.16 -5.60
C LEU A 49 -3.09 -4.97 -6.54
N ASP A 50 -2.55 -5.10 -7.75
CA ASP A 50 -2.79 -4.18 -8.86
C ASP A 50 -3.59 -4.89 -9.95
N ALA A 51 -4.76 -4.32 -10.29
CA ALA A 51 -5.59 -4.78 -11.38
C ALA A 51 -6.15 -3.58 -12.16
N MET A 52 -5.62 -3.36 -13.37
CA MET A 52 -6.08 -2.33 -14.31
C MET A 52 -6.18 -0.92 -13.68
N GLY A 53 -5.16 -0.53 -12.90
CA GLY A 53 -5.11 0.79 -12.26
C GLY A 53 -5.89 0.89 -10.94
N LYS A 54 -6.54 -0.19 -10.49
CA LYS A 54 -7.10 -0.29 -9.15
C LYS A 54 -6.13 -1.03 -8.23
N ARG A 55 -5.79 -0.40 -7.12
CA ARG A 55 -4.86 -0.92 -6.12
C ARG A 55 -5.56 -1.16 -4.79
N ARG A 56 -5.24 -2.27 -4.12
CA ARG A 56 -5.78 -2.60 -2.78
C ARG A 56 -4.75 -3.34 -1.95
N ILE A 57 -4.59 -2.95 -0.68
CA ILE A 57 -3.77 -3.69 0.28
C ILE A 57 -4.45 -5.03 0.59
N SER A 58 -3.69 -6.12 0.48
CA SER A 58 -4.16 -7.49 0.68
C SER A 58 -3.62 -8.14 1.94
N ARG A 59 -2.46 -7.69 2.42
CA ARG A 59 -1.85 -8.13 3.68
C ARG A 59 -0.97 -7.01 4.24
N ALA A 60 -1.23 -6.66 5.49
CA ALA A 60 -0.42 -5.79 6.34
C ALA A 60 0.37 -6.64 7.34
#